data_AF-A0A2W1JI06-F1
#
_entry.id   AF-A0A2W1JI06-F1
#
_cell.length_a   1.000
_cell.length_b   1.000
_cell.length_c   1.000
_cell.angle_alpha   90.00
_cell.angle_beta   90.00
_cell.angle_gamma   90.00
#
_symmetry.space_group_name_H-M   'P 1'
#
loop_
_entity.id
_entity.type
_entity.pdbx_description
1 polymer ?
#
loop_
_entity_poly.entity_id
_entity_poly.type
_entity_poly.pdbx_seq_one_letter_code
_entity_poly.pdbx_strand_id
1 'polypeptide(L)'
;MTSFSFTAVMAPLKILFVNCTLKQSPEISNTEALWNYVAERYRQKGCQVEQVRSIDFKFPIEIMPEGRDALLPLFEQVQATDILIVGLSGTRSSAYQRLLEYLQDICQIRAEPTTGQSPVYNKVFGVVMVSGAPHDIAQTCYEFSQLGCVNPPNNAVTWLPSVEFSEDFMAANGKQPIQVNQEARLLVEHSVAIATLLQSSPLTANQRAATHETQAIADQATPASPTLLTPKTVRTDDHLDGLDPHRLTKRIWTVMQEGIRRGFTFKVFSLEDRTFQAEREGKGFLYKIYPGHFSFRRQYEDYDYEQFKSRKLALMQQDGLSIPTSYGTFKTFAEIPLETLSYPLVAKPDSGSLSENVFPNLGTVAQLRQATAVIEASGGVIKLESHIAGRDYRVLIINHQYAGCVERRPANITGDGERTILELFQARNQEEGRGDRNEAHTTLHQLVFDHTSRQLLHRANYTLETVLPAGKMFFLQKKITASTGADYVDCTDRLHPDTIKDCIAFSHHFSTLTLGFDLMTMDLSRPLAETGGAFNEYNFLPYVDLHENCNIGQQRPVCQLIWDYIEAHAAQIVTSDFNVF
;
A
#
# COMPACT_ATOMS: atom_id res chain seq x y z
N MET A 1 14.05 66.78 6.02
CA MET A 1 13.44 65.44 5.92
C MET A 1 14.52 64.47 5.49
N THR A 2 15.29 63.98 6.46
CA THR A 2 16.34 62.97 6.27
C THR A 2 15.69 61.60 6.30
N SER A 3 15.73 60.88 5.17
CA SER A 3 15.29 59.49 5.07
C SER A 3 16.28 58.60 5.79
N PHE A 4 15.88 58.04 6.94
CA PHE A 4 16.60 56.93 7.55
C PHE A 4 16.27 55.65 6.76
N SER A 5 17.17 55.28 5.85
CA SER A 5 17.26 53.93 5.29
C SER A 5 17.82 53.01 6.36
N PHE A 6 16.94 52.40 7.15
CA PHE A 6 17.29 51.20 7.91
C PHE A 6 17.31 50.02 6.93
N THR A 7 18.43 49.81 6.23
CA THR A 7 18.76 48.47 5.76
C THR A 7 19.08 47.65 7.00
N ALA A 8 18.06 47.01 7.57
CA ALA A 8 18.27 45.98 8.57
C ALA A 8 19.23 44.96 7.94
N VAL A 9 20.41 44.79 8.53
CA VAL A 9 21.34 43.74 8.16
C VAL A 9 20.61 42.44 8.47
N MET A 10 20.04 41.80 7.46
CA MET A 10 19.35 40.52 7.63
C MET A 10 20.35 39.48 8.11
N ALA A 11 19.99 38.73 9.13
CA ALA A 11 20.84 37.67 9.65
C ALA A 11 21.13 36.65 8.53
N PRO A 12 22.34 36.08 8.46
CA PRO A 12 22.63 35.05 7.49
C PRO A 12 21.67 33.88 7.70
N LEU A 13 21.01 33.43 6.62
CA LEU A 13 20.09 32.30 6.66
C LEU A 13 20.81 31.06 7.17
N LYS A 14 20.15 30.32 8.05
CA LYS A 14 20.58 29.02 8.54
C LYS A 14 19.90 27.91 7.75
N ILE A 15 20.69 26.95 7.29
CA ILE A 15 20.22 25.77 6.58
C ILE A 15 20.64 24.55 7.35
N LEU A 16 19.68 23.66 7.60
CA LEU A 16 19.93 22.37 8.22
C LEU A 16 19.67 21.28 7.19
N PHE A 17 20.69 20.47 6.92
CA PHE A 17 20.56 19.23 6.16
C PHE A 17 20.41 18.05 7.13
N VAL A 18 19.32 17.28 6.99
CA VAL A 18 19.08 16.08 7.81
C VAL A 18 19.10 14.83 6.94
N ASN A 19 20.15 13.99 7.09
CA ASN A 19 20.35 12.81 6.26
C ASN A 19 19.50 11.70 6.82
N CYS A 20 18.55 11.22 6.05
CA CYS A 20 17.77 10.06 6.44
C CYS A 20 18.35 8.77 5.85
N THR A 21 19.66 8.73 5.60
CA THR A 21 20.38 7.48 5.34
C THR A 21 20.29 6.54 6.54
N LEU A 22 20.34 5.24 6.28
CA LEU A 22 20.43 4.21 7.32
C LEU A 22 21.88 3.97 7.78
N LYS A 23 22.86 4.61 7.14
CA LYS A 23 24.29 4.46 7.43
C LYS A 23 24.73 5.42 8.55
N GLN A 24 25.24 4.87 9.65
CA GLN A 24 25.70 5.68 10.79
C GLN A 24 26.96 6.48 10.43
N SER A 25 27.16 7.65 11.02
CA SER A 25 28.43 8.37 10.85
C SER A 25 29.59 7.55 11.43
N PRO A 26 30.75 7.44 10.74
CA PRO A 26 31.18 8.17 9.55
C PRO A 26 31.04 7.40 8.22
N GLU A 27 30.16 6.39 8.12
CA GLU A 27 30.01 5.58 6.90
C GLU A 27 29.66 6.42 5.67
N ILE A 28 30.15 6.03 4.48
CA ILE A 28 29.95 6.81 3.25
C ILE A 28 28.48 6.71 2.77
N SER A 29 27.83 7.86 2.58
CA SER A 29 26.45 7.98 2.09
C SER A 29 26.39 8.67 0.72
N ASN A 30 25.75 8.03 -0.27
CA ASN A 30 25.54 8.64 -1.59
C ASN A 30 24.64 9.89 -1.50
N THR A 31 23.64 9.89 -0.62
CA THR A 31 22.81 11.06 -0.33
C THR A 31 23.62 12.19 0.28
N GLU A 32 24.62 11.87 1.12
CA GLU A 32 25.55 12.87 1.65
C GLU A 32 26.43 13.49 0.56
N ALA A 33 26.84 12.70 -0.43
CA ALA A 33 27.59 13.24 -1.55
C ALA A 33 26.76 14.22 -2.40
N LEU A 34 25.51 13.84 -2.75
CA LEU A 34 24.61 14.70 -3.52
C LEU A 34 24.23 15.96 -2.75
N TRP A 35 23.97 15.87 -1.45
CA TRP A 35 23.61 17.07 -0.70
C TRP A 35 24.78 17.99 -0.45
N ASN A 36 26.04 17.51 -0.50
CA ASN A 36 27.22 18.32 -0.18
C ASN A 36 27.45 19.30 -1.32
N TYR A 37 27.13 18.81 -2.52
CA TYR A 37 27.04 19.61 -3.72
C TYR A 37 25.99 20.73 -3.66
N VAL A 38 24.84 20.48 -3.01
CA VAL A 38 23.80 21.49 -2.79
C VAL A 38 24.20 22.44 -1.65
N ALA A 39 24.71 21.92 -0.53
CA ALA A 39 25.20 22.66 0.62
C ALA A 39 26.25 23.71 0.22
N GLU A 40 27.17 23.37 -0.67
CA GLU A 40 28.20 24.30 -1.13
C GLU A 40 27.63 25.52 -1.84
N ARG A 41 26.51 25.37 -2.57
CA ARG A 41 25.82 26.51 -3.20
C ARG A 41 25.17 27.44 -2.18
N TYR A 42 24.61 26.90 -1.10
CA TYR A 42 24.11 27.70 0.00
C TYR A 42 25.26 28.47 0.68
N ARG A 43 26.43 27.83 0.90
CA ARG A 43 27.63 28.51 1.43
C ARG A 43 28.09 29.64 0.52
N GLN A 44 28.09 29.44 -0.80
CA GLN A 44 28.41 30.48 -1.79
C GLN A 44 27.44 31.66 -1.78
N LYS A 45 26.19 31.46 -1.31
CA LYS A 45 25.20 32.53 -1.10
C LYS A 45 25.35 33.22 0.28
N GLY A 46 26.38 32.89 1.04
CA GLY A 46 26.64 33.46 2.36
C GLY A 46 25.79 32.87 3.48
N CYS A 47 25.14 31.73 3.25
CA CYS A 47 24.30 31.09 4.24
C CYS A 47 25.10 30.16 5.18
N GLN A 48 24.62 29.99 6.41
CA GLN A 48 25.19 29.08 7.40
C GLN A 48 24.61 27.68 7.19
N VAL A 49 25.46 26.67 6.99
CA VAL A 49 25.02 25.31 6.70
C VAL A 49 25.46 24.35 7.80
N GLU A 50 24.49 23.69 8.41
CA GLU A 50 24.66 22.58 9.35
C GLU A 50 24.17 21.28 8.72
N GLN A 51 24.80 20.16 9.09
CA GLN A 51 24.52 18.85 8.49
C GLN A 51 24.55 17.80 9.59
N VAL A 52 23.50 16.99 9.67
CA VAL A 52 23.36 15.91 10.65
C VAL A 52 22.74 14.69 10.00
N ARG A 53 22.98 13.48 10.53
CA ARG A 53 22.25 12.28 10.12
C ARG A 53 21.22 11.92 11.17
N SER A 54 19.98 11.70 10.77
CA SER A 54 18.93 11.34 11.74
C SER A 54 19.29 10.03 12.46
N ILE A 55 19.91 9.08 11.77
CA ILE A 55 20.31 7.78 12.35
C ILE A 55 21.33 7.88 13.50
N ASP A 56 22.08 8.99 13.60
CA ASP A 56 23.02 9.21 14.70
C ASP A 56 22.30 9.62 16.00
N PHE A 57 21.01 9.96 15.92
CA PHE A 57 20.16 10.23 17.06
C PHE A 57 19.35 8.99 17.45
N LYS A 58 19.25 8.75 18.76
CA LYS A 58 18.48 7.62 19.31
C LYS A 58 17.01 8.01 19.45
N PHE A 59 16.20 7.72 18.43
CA PHE A 59 14.75 7.85 18.57
C PHE A 59 14.19 6.72 19.47
N PRO A 60 13.30 7.00 20.42
CA PRO A 60 12.68 5.95 21.21
C PRO A 60 11.74 5.08 20.34
N ILE A 61 11.54 3.82 20.73
CA ILE A 61 10.66 2.87 20.01
C ILE A 61 9.18 3.20 20.26
N GLU A 62 8.87 3.82 21.40
CA GLU A 62 7.57 4.37 21.74
C GLU A 62 7.76 5.85 22.13
N ILE A 63 6.92 6.75 21.62
CA ILE A 63 6.97 8.18 21.99
C ILE A 63 6.27 8.39 23.34
N MET A 64 6.75 7.69 24.37
CA MET A 64 6.34 7.94 25.75
C MET A 64 6.86 9.31 26.20
N PRO A 65 6.16 10.02 27.13
CA PRO A 65 6.58 11.33 27.62
C PRO A 65 8.02 11.37 28.15
N GLU A 66 8.51 10.25 28.67
CA GLU A 66 9.74 10.18 29.49
C GLU A 66 11.04 9.96 28.69
N GLY A 67 10.97 9.85 27.35
CA GLY A 67 12.12 9.72 26.45
C GLY A 67 12.39 10.93 25.54
N ARG A 68 11.60 12.01 25.67
CA ARG A 68 11.54 13.10 24.67
C ARG A 68 12.72 14.08 24.72
N ASP A 69 13.45 14.14 25.83
CA ASP A 69 14.58 15.07 26.00
C ASP A 69 15.84 14.64 25.22
N ALA A 70 15.99 13.35 24.91
CA ALA A 70 17.16 12.83 24.20
C ALA A 70 17.30 13.33 22.75
N LEU A 71 16.19 13.79 22.15
CA LEU A 71 16.14 14.34 20.79
C LEU A 71 16.03 15.87 20.78
N LEU A 72 16.00 16.51 21.95
CA LEU A 72 15.87 17.96 22.06
C LEU A 72 16.97 18.72 21.30
N PRO A 73 18.24 18.28 21.27
CA PRO A 73 19.26 18.95 20.46
C PRO A 73 18.96 18.95 18.96
N LEU A 74 18.43 17.85 18.42
CA LEU A 74 18.03 17.77 17.01
C LEU A 74 16.85 18.71 16.74
N PHE A 75 15.86 18.72 17.64
CA PHE A 75 14.73 19.62 17.52
C PHE A 75 15.13 21.09 17.61
N GLU A 76 16.05 21.46 18.52
CA GLU A 76 16.56 22.83 18.63
C GLU A 76 17.26 23.28 17.34
N GLN A 77 18.03 22.40 16.69
CA GLN A 77 18.62 22.67 15.38
C GLN A 77 17.54 22.87 14.31
N VAL A 78 16.53 22.00 14.26
CA VAL A 78 15.38 22.14 13.34
C VAL A 78 14.61 23.43 13.61
N GLN A 79 14.42 23.80 14.87
CA GLN A 79 13.73 25.03 15.26
C GLN A 79 14.55 26.29 14.92
N ALA A 80 15.88 26.23 14.99
CA ALA A 80 16.75 27.36 14.70
C ALA A 80 16.98 27.62 13.20
N THR A 81 16.62 26.67 12.32
CA THR A 81 16.91 26.76 10.89
C THR A 81 15.90 27.62 10.12
N ASP A 82 16.31 28.31 9.07
CA ASP A 82 15.40 29.02 8.16
C ASP A 82 14.97 28.10 6.99
N ILE A 83 15.88 27.21 6.57
CA ILE A 83 15.65 26.26 5.48
C ILE A 83 16.02 24.85 5.95
N LEU A 84 15.06 23.93 5.89
CA LEU A 84 15.25 22.52 6.21
C LEU A 84 15.34 21.70 4.93
N ILE A 85 16.47 21.03 4.73
CA ILE A 85 16.68 20.12 3.60
C ILE A 85 16.77 18.69 4.10
N VAL A 86 15.86 17.83 3.64
CA VAL A 86 15.85 16.41 4.02
C VAL A 86 16.45 15.56 2.91
N GLY A 87 17.45 14.75 3.28
CA GLY A 87 18.12 13.81 2.40
C GLY A 87 17.44 12.44 2.42
N LEU A 88 16.99 11.95 1.27
CA LEU A 88 16.38 10.62 1.07
C LEU A 88 17.28 9.71 0.23
N SER A 89 17.17 8.40 0.44
CA SER A 89 17.89 7.35 -0.31
C SER A 89 16.96 6.20 -0.61
N GLY A 90 16.73 5.87 -1.88
CA GLY A 90 15.73 4.88 -2.26
C GLY A 90 14.32 5.41 -2.00
N THR A 91 13.48 4.59 -1.37
CA THR A 91 12.19 5.01 -0.81
C THR A 91 12.41 5.73 0.53
N ARG A 92 11.34 6.30 1.10
CA ARG A 92 11.37 6.85 2.47
C ARG A 92 11.89 5.82 3.48
N SER A 93 13.06 6.08 4.06
CA SER A 93 13.74 5.15 4.99
C SER A 93 13.09 5.13 6.38
N SER A 94 13.37 4.11 7.18
CA SER A 94 12.96 4.10 8.59
C SER A 94 13.57 5.25 9.41
N ALA A 95 14.75 5.75 9.02
CA ALA A 95 15.37 6.93 9.62
C ALA A 95 14.64 8.23 9.26
N TYR A 96 14.02 8.31 8.08
CA TYR A 96 13.10 9.39 7.72
C TYR A 96 11.80 9.29 8.51
N GLN A 97 11.21 8.09 8.55
CA GLN A 97 9.92 7.89 9.19
C GLN A 97 9.95 8.26 10.68
N ARG A 98 11.00 7.85 11.39
CA ARG A 98 11.22 8.21 12.81
C ARG A 98 11.45 9.71 13.02
N LEU A 99 12.15 10.37 12.09
CA LEU A 99 12.31 11.83 12.11
C LEU A 99 10.96 12.53 11.97
N LEU A 100 10.14 12.09 11.00
CA LEU A 100 8.84 12.69 10.73
C LEU A 100 7.88 12.52 11.91
N GLU A 101 7.74 11.29 12.43
CA GLU A 101 6.87 11.00 13.58
C GLU A 101 7.26 11.83 14.81
N TYR A 102 8.56 11.91 15.08
CA TYR A 102 9.08 12.78 16.13
C TYR A 102 8.72 14.25 15.90
N LEU A 103 8.91 14.77 14.68
CA LEU A 103 8.61 16.15 14.35
C LEU A 103 7.11 16.45 14.42
N GLN A 104 6.24 15.52 14.02
CA GLN A 104 4.78 15.65 14.14
C GLN A 104 4.36 15.83 15.59
N ASP A 105 4.83 14.95 16.47
CA ASP A 105 4.50 15.01 17.89
C ASP A 105 5.05 16.28 18.55
N ILE A 106 6.34 16.54 18.39
CA ILE A 106 6.99 17.67 19.09
C ILE A 106 6.49 19.02 18.59
N CYS A 107 6.12 19.13 17.30
CA CYS A 107 5.57 20.36 16.74
C CYS A 107 4.18 20.68 17.29
N GLN A 108 3.36 19.65 17.54
CA GLN A 108 2.06 19.85 18.18
C GLN A 108 2.21 20.27 19.64
N ILE A 109 3.12 19.62 20.37
CA ILE A 109 3.37 19.89 21.80
C ILE A 109 3.94 21.29 22.02
N ARG A 110 4.85 21.72 21.16
CA ARG A 110 5.56 22.99 21.27
C ARG A 110 4.99 24.09 20.37
N ALA A 111 3.76 23.91 19.88
CA ALA A 111 3.06 24.94 19.13
C ALA A 111 2.95 26.23 19.96
N GLU A 112 3.10 27.38 19.31
CA GLU A 112 3.07 28.68 19.96
C GLU A 112 1.72 28.88 20.68
N PRO A 113 1.71 29.12 22.00
CA PRO A 113 0.46 29.15 22.78
C PRO A 113 -0.56 30.17 22.29
N THR A 114 -0.12 31.27 21.67
CA THR A 114 -1.04 32.33 21.22
C THR A 114 -1.60 32.06 19.82
N THR A 115 -0.77 31.60 18.90
CA THR A 115 -1.14 31.47 17.48
C THR A 115 -1.46 30.04 17.07
N GLY A 116 -1.00 29.03 17.82
CA GLY A 116 -1.06 27.62 17.44
C GLY A 116 -0.07 27.22 16.37
N GLN A 117 0.75 28.16 15.87
CA GLN A 117 1.74 27.87 14.85
C GLN A 117 2.79 26.90 15.39
N SER A 118 3.14 25.89 14.59
CA SER A 118 4.19 24.95 14.95
C SER A 118 5.57 25.65 15.05
N PRO A 119 6.53 25.04 15.74
CA PRO A 119 7.93 25.50 15.77
C PRO A 119 8.62 25.56 14.40
N VAL A 120 8.07 24.85 13.40
CA VAL A 120 8.60 24.84 12.01
C VAL A 120 7.78 25.70 11.05
N TYR A 121 6.76 26.40 11.55
CA TYR A 121 6.01 27.38 10.80
C TYR A 121 6.94 28.49 10.28
N ASN A 122 6.71 28.97 9.05
CA ASN A 122 7.57 29.96 8.37
C ASN A 122 8.97 29.48 7.98
N LYS A 123 9.25 28.17 8.03
CA LYS A 123 10.49 27.61 7.48
C LYS A 123 10.31 27.16 6.05
N VAL A 124 11.36 27.22 5.24
CA VAL A 124 11.34 26.72 3.87
C VAL A 124 11.80 25.26 3.85
N PHE A 125 11.14 24.41 3.07
CA PHE A 125 11.47 22.99 2.99
C PHE A 125 11.95 22.56 1.60
N GLY A 126 12.93 21.66 1.56
CA GLY A 126 13.41 21.05 0.33
C GLY A 126 13.91 19.62 0.52
N VAL A 127 14.08 18.92 -0.60
CA VAL A 127 14.44 17.49 -0.62
C VAL A 127 15.68 17.25 -1.49
N VAL A 128 16.58 16.41 -1.02
CA VAL A 128 17.66 15.85 -1.84
C VAL A 128 17.46 14.33 -1.87
N MET A 129 17.38 13.72 -3.05
CA MET A 129 17.06 12.31 -3.18
C MET A 129 18.01 11.58 -4.12
N VAL A 130 18.47 10.40 -3.70
CA VAL A 130 19.27 9.48 -4.52
C VAL A 130 18.48 8.18 -4.70
N SER A 131 18.33 7.71 -5.94
CA SER A 131 17.74 6.40 -6.29
C SER A 131 16.29 6.16 -5.83
N GLY A 132 15.46 7.22 -5.72
CA GLY A 132 14.05 7.13 -5.31
C GLY A 132 13.04 7.41 -6.43
N ALA A 133 11.77 7.63 -6.10
CA ALA A 133 10.73 7.96 -7.08
C ALA A 133 10.06 9.32 -6.79
N PRO A 134 9.49 10.01 -7.81
CA PRO A 134 8.85 11.32 -7.61
C PRO A 134 7.72 11.35 -6.58
N HIS A 135 7.03 10.22 -6.36
CA HIS A 135 5.96 10.13 -5.38
C HIS A 135 6.45 10.23 -3.93
N ASP A 136 7.68 9.75 -3.64
CA ASP A 136 8.30 9.89 -2.31
C ASP A 136 8.51 11.38 -1.97
N ILE A 137 9.01 12.15 -2.95
CA ILE A 137 9.22 13.60 -2.81
C ILE A 137 7.87 14.30 -2.57
N ALA A 138 6.85 13.97 -3.37
CA ALA A 138 5.54 14.59 -3.26
C ALA A 138 4.92 14.37 -1.86
N GLN A 139 4.99 13.14 -1.36
CA GLN A 139 4.46 12.80 -0.04
C GLN A 139 5.25 13.50 1.08
N THR A 140 6.58 13.49 1.01
CA THR A 140 7.43 14.20 1.97
C THR A 140 7.17 15.71 1.99
N CYS A 141 7.01 16.34 0.82
CA CYS A 141 6.68 17.76 0.74
C CYS A 141 5.29 18.07 1.34
N TYR A 142 4.31 17.19 1.11
CA TYR A 142 2.98 17.32 1.70
C TYR A 142 3.04 17.26 3.23
N GLU A 143 3.76 16.29 3.80
CA GLU A 143 3.90 16.11 5.25
C GLU A 143 4.54 17.33 5.92
N PHE A 144 5.62 17.86 5.35
CA PHE A 144 6.25 19.07 5.90
C PHE A 144 5.39 20.33 5.67
N SER A 145 4.55 20.36 4.64
CA SER A 145 3.54 21.41 4.50
C SER A 145 2.48 21.35 5.60
N GLN A 146 2.06 20.14 6.03
CA GLN A 146 1.13 19.98 7.16
C GLN A 146 1.77 20.40 8.49
N LEU A 147 3.09 20.25 8.62
CA LEU A 147 3.83 20.77 9.77
C LEU A 147 3.94 22.30 9.75
N GLY A 148 3.69 22.98 8.63
CA GLY A 148 3.76 24.44 8.51
C GLY A 148 4.94 25.00 7.72
N CYS A 149 5.77 24.13 7.12
CA CYS A 149 6.82 24.58 6.21
C CYS A 149 6.24 25.06 4.87
N VAL A 150 6.98 25.95 4.21
CA VAL A 150 6.68 26.46 2.86
C VAL A 150 7.54 25.74 1.84
N ASN A 151 6.90 25.15 0.83
CA ASN A 151 7.57 24.47 -0.28
C ASN A 151 7.79 25.46 -1.46
N PRO A 152 9.04 25.78 -1.83
CA PRO A 152 9.31 26.58 -3.03
C PRO A 152 8.97 25.82 -4.32
N PRO A 153 8.82 26.51 -5.46
CA PRO A 153 8.90 25.84 -6.76
C PRO A 153 10.25 25.13 -6.93
N ASN A 154 10.27 23.97 -7.58
CA ASN A 154 11.50 23.18 -7.80
C ASN A 154 12.26 22.88 -6.49
N ASN A 155 11.55 22.47 -5.44
CA ASN A 155 12.09 22.24 -4.11
C ASN A 155 12.82 20.89 -3.93
N ALA A 156 13.23 20.24 -5.01
CA ALA A 156 13.91 18.95 -4.93
C ALA A 156 15.09 18.83 -5.90
N VAL A 157 16.12 18.10 -5.47
CA VAL A 157 17.26 17.69 -6.29
C VAL A 157 17.34 16.17 -6.31
N THR A 158 17.37 15.59 -7.49
CA THR A 158 17.28 14.15 -7.68
C THR A 158 18.48 13.60 -8.45
N TRP A 159 19.07 12.52 -7.93
CA TRP A 159 19.94 11.64 -8.71
C TRP A 159 19.19 10.34 -8.97
N LEU A 160 18.69 10.19 -10.19
CA LEU A 160 18.03 8.98 -10.67
C LEU A 160 18.95 8.27 -11.67
N PRO A 161 19.24 6.97 -11.49
CA PRO A 161 20.00 6.22 -12.47
C PRO A 161 19.22 6.17 -13.79
N SER A 162 19.78 6.78 -14.83
CA SER A 162 19.30 6.67 -16.21
C SER A 162 20.10 5.61 -16.96
N VAL A 163 19.65 5.19 -18.14
CA VAL A 163 20.36 4.20 -18.98
C VAL A 163 21.80 4.65 -19.31
N GLU A 164 22.09 5.96 -19.25
CA GLU A 164 23.41 6.55 -19.49
C GLU A 164 24.30 6.64 -18.24
N PHE A 165 23.73 6.54 -17.03
CA PHE A 165 24.44 6.63 -15.76
C PHE A 165 24.02 5.45 -14.87
N SER A 166 24.63 4.29 -15.13
CA SER A 166 24.47 3.08 -14.31
C SER A 166 25.27 3.11 -13.01
N GLU A 167 25.97 4.21 -12.74
CA GLU A 167 26.90 4.38 -11.63
C GLU A 167 26.28 5.25 -10.52
N ASP A 168 26.58 4.92 -9.27
CA ASP A 168 26.21 5.72 -8.10
C ASP A 168 26.78 7.16 -8.20
N PHE A 169 26.16 8.14 -7.55
CA PHE A 169 26.61 9.55 -7.59
C PHE A 169 28.12 9.71 -7.31
N MET A 170 28.64 8.93 -6.35
CA MET A 170 30.06 8.94 -6.02
C MET A 170 30.95 8.30 -7.11
N ALA A 171 30.46 7.25 -7.77
CA ALA A 171 31.16 6.58 -8.85
C ALA A 171 31.26 7.46 -10.13
N ALA A 172 30.33 8.40 -10.31
CA ALA A 172 30.37 9.37 -11.41
C ALA A 172 31.55 10.37 -11.36
N ASN A 173 32.36 10.37 -10.28
CA ASN A 173 33.65 11.08 -10.16
C ASN A 173 33.64 12.54 -10.65
N GLY A 174 32.63 13.31 -10.24
CA GLY A 174 32.49 14.74 -10.59
C GLY A 174 31.77 15.02 -11.92
N LYS A 175 31.37 14.01 -12.69
CA LYS A 175 30.46 14.19 -13.84
C LYS A 175 29.03 14.31 -13.32
N GLN A 176 28.46 15.50 -13.45
CA GLN A 176 27.11 15.79 -12.97
C GLN A 176 26.18 16.04 -14.15
N PRO A 177 25.04 15.32 -14.25
CA PRO A 177 24.03 15.58 -15.25
C PRO A 177 23.55 17.03 -15.18
N ILE A 178 23.24 17.60 -16.35
CA ILE A 178 22.71 18.97 -16.49
C ILE A 178 21.49 19.16 -15.56
N GLN A 179 20.64 18.14 -15.45
CA GLN A 179 19.47 18.13 -14.59
C GLN A 179 19.81 18.40 -13.12
N VAL A 180 20.79 17.70 -12.54
CA VAL A 180 21.18 17.88 -11.12
C VAL A 180 21.69 19.29 -10.87
N ASN A 181 22.46 19.84 -11.80
CA ASN A 181 22.98 21.21 -11.71
C ASN A 181 21.86 22.25 -11.76
N GLN A 182 20.89 22.03 -12.66
CA GLN A 182 19.72 22.89 -12.80
C GLN A 182 18.84 22.84 -11.56
N GLU A 183 18.48 21.64 -11.09
CA GLU A 183 17.66 21.43 -9.90
C GLU A 183 18.31 22.03 -8.66
N ALA A 184 19.62 21.78 -8.44
CA ALA A 184 20.35 22.34 -7.31
C ALA A 184 20.40 23.87 -7.34
N ARG A 185 20.52 24.46 -8.53
CA ARG A 185 20.48 25.92 -8.68
C ARG A 185 19.10 26.48 -8.34
N LEU A 186 18.04 25.90 -8.90
CA LEU A 186 16.67 26.38 -8.70
C LEU A 186 16.24 26.21 -7.23
N LEU A 187 16.51 25.07 -6.61
CA LEU A 187 16.23 24.85 -5.19
C LEU A 187 16.88 25.94 -4.33
N VAL A 188 18.18 26.19 -4.51
CA VAL A 188 18.91 27.20 -3.72
C VAL A 188 18.36 28.60 -3.96
N GLU A 189 18.19 29.01 -5.22
CA GLU A 189 17.69 30.35 -5.56
C GLU A 189 16.28 30.60 -5.01
N HIS A 190 15.34 29.67 -5.22
CA HIS A 190 13.97 29.84 -4.76
C HIS A 190 13.86 29.75 -3.24
N SER A 191 14.53 28.79 -2.62
CA SER A 191 14.47 28.60 -1.17
C SER A 191 15.06 29.78 -0.39
N VAL A 192 16.19 30.34 -0.84
CA VAL A 192 16.79 31.54 -0.25
C VAL A 192 15.86 32.75 -0.40
N ALA A 193 15.31 32.97 -1.59
CA ALA A 193 14.40 34.08 -1.83
C ALA A 193 13.15 34.01 -0.92
N ILE A 194 12.54 32.84 -0.79
CA ILE A 194 11.37 32.65 0.08
C ILE A 194 11.76 32.76 1.55
N ALA A 195 12.89 32.21 1.98
CA ALA A 195 13.31 32.30 3.38
C ALA A 195 13.63 33.75 3.78
N THR A 196 14.29 34.52 2.90
CA THR A 196 14.48 35.96 3.09
C THR A 196 13.14 36.69 3.17
N LEU A 197 12.17 36.35 2.32
CA LEU A 197 10.83 36.92 2.39
C LEU A 197 10.19 36.63 3.76
N LEU A 198 10.22 35.37 4.21
CA LEU A 198 9.63 34.93 5.48
C LEU A 198 10.31 35.54 6.71
N GLN A 199 11.63 35.79 6.67
CA GLN A 199 12.32 36.55 7.73
C GLN A 199 11.85 38.00 7.82
N SER A 200 11.56 38.63 6.68
CA SER A 200 11.09 40.02 6.64
C SER A 200 9.57 40.16 6.86
N SER A 201 8.81 39.15 6.46
CA SER A 201 7.35 39.13 6.43
C SER A 201 6.87 37.69 6.67
N PRO A 202 6.87 37.23 7.94
CA PRO A 202 6.42 35.89 8.28
C PRO A 202 4.91 35.76 8.07
N LEU A 203 4.44 34.53 7.79
CA LEU A 203 3.03 34.21 7.78
C LEU A 203 2.47 34.35 9.20
N THR A 204 1.43 35.17 9.34
CA THR A 204 0.86 35.59 10.64
C THR A 204 -0.47 34.90 10.97
N ALA A 205 -0.91 33.92 10.17
CA ALA A 205 -2.18 33.23 10.38
C ALA A 205 -2.25 32.62 11.79
N ASN A 206 -3.28 32.99 12.55
CA ASN A 206 -3.53 32.45 13.89
C ASN A 206 -4.42 31.22 13.77
N GLN A 207 -3.80 30.04 13.81
CA GLN A 207 -4.48 28.75 13.72
C GLN A 207 -5.41 28.51 14.91
N ARG A 208 -5.05 28.94 16.13
CA ARG A 208 -5.93 28.83 17.30
C ARG A 208 -7.18 29.68 17.14
N ALA A 209 -7.05 30.92 16.68
CA ALA A 209 -8.17 31.80 16.41
C ALA A 209 -9.10 31.20 15.34
N ALA A 210 -8.54 30.66 14.26
CA ALA A 210 -9.30 29.96 13.24
C ALA A 210 -10.03 28.73 13.81
N THR A 211 -9.39 27.94 14.68
CA THR A 211 -10.03 26.82 15.39
C THR A 211 -11.16 27.29 16.31
N HIS A 212 -10.95 28.35 17.09
CA HIS A 212 -11.98 28.91 17.98
C HIS A 212 -13.17 29.50 17.21
N GLU A 213 -12.91 30.21 16.11
CA GLU A 213 -13.95 30.74 15.22
C GLU A 213 -14.77 29.60 14.61
N THR A 214 -14.09 28.56 14.12
CA THR A 214 -14.74 27.37 13.55
C THR A 214 -15.53 26.59 14.61
N GLN A 215 -15.00 26.48 15.84
CA GLN A 215 -15.69 25.84 16.95
C GLN A 215 -16.93 26.64 17.37
N ALA A 216 -16.85 27.96 17.44
CA ALA A 216 -18.00 28.81 17.73
C ALA A 216 -19.09 28.70 16.65
N ILE A 217 -18.71 28.57 15.37
CA ILE A 217 -19.63 28.28 14.27
C ILE A 217 -20.25 26.89 14.43
N ALA A 218 -19.46 25.88 14.80
CA ALA A 218 -19.93 24.52 15.04
C ALA A 218 -20.86 24.42 16.26
N ASP A 219 -20.61 25.20 17.31
CA ASP A 219 -21.40 25.22 18.55
C ASP A 219 -22.69 26.06 18.41
N GLN A 220 -22.67 27.11 17.57
CA GLN A 220 -23.85 27.93 17.24
C GLN A 220 -24.71 27.33 16.13
N ALA A 221 -24.16 26.41 15.35
CA ALA A 221 -24.99 25.49 14.61
C ALA A 221 -25.83 24.75 15.65
N THR A 222 -27.14 25.02 15.68
CA THR A 222 -28.10 24.00 16.15
C THR A 222 -27.63 22.71 15.50
N PRO A 223 -27.48 21.58 16.20
CA PRO A 223 -27.13 20.34 15.50
C PRO A 223 -28.16 20.23 14.40
N ALA A 224 -27.72 20.54 13.16
CA ALA A 224 -28.43 20.08 12.01
C ALA A 224 -28.48 18.60 12.33
N SER A 225 -29.69 18.06 12.50
CA SER A 225 -29.88 16.61 12.39
C SER A 225 -28.90 16.21 11.31
N PRO A 226 -27.89 15.40 11.68
CA PRO A 226 -26.59 15.37 11.01
C PRO A 226 -26.87 15.56 9.55
N THR A 227 -26.27 16.56 8.92
CA THR A 227 -26.35 16.63 7.47
C THR A 227 -25.58 15.41 6.99
N LEU A 228 -26.22 14.24 7.08
CA LEU A 228 -26.37 13.26 6.04
C LEU A 228 -26.02 14.05 4.78
N LEU A 229 -24.77 13.88 4.34
CA LEU A 229 -24.52 13.63 2.94
C LEU A 229 -25.77 12.91 2.48
N THR A 230 -26.66 13.63 1.78
CA THR A 230 -27.98 13.08 1.45
C THR A 230 -27.64 11.78 0.77
N PRO A 231 -27.88 10.61 1.39
CA PRO A 231 -27.15 9.44 0.99
C PRO A 231 -27.55 9.19 -0.44
N LYS A 232 -26.58 9.29 -1.36
CA LYS A 232 -26.88 9.10 -2.77
C LYS A 232 -27.41 7.69 -2.85
N THR A 233 -28.71 7.61 -3.15
CA THR A 233 -29.41 6.35 -3.25
C THR A 233 -28.97 5.80 -4.59
N VAL A 234 -28.18 4.74 -4.57
CA VAL A 234 -27.81 4.04 -5.80
C VAL A 234 -29.02 3.22 -6.19
N ARG A 235 -29.77 3.70 -7.20
CA ARG A 235 -30.81 2.96 -7.90
C ARG A 235 -30.24 2.51 -9.24
N THR A 236 -30.70 1.37 -9.74
CA THR A 236 -30.18 0.66 -10.92
C THR A 236 -30.08 1.46 -12.21
N ASP A 237 -30.74 2.62 -12.26
CA ASP A 237 -30.94 3.40 -13.47
C ASP A 237 -30.17 4.73 -13.40
N ASP A 238 -29.67 5.09 -12.21
CA ASP A 238 -28.87 6.28 -12.01
C ASP A 238 -27.41 5.92 -12.29
N HIS A 239 -26.81 6.61 -13.26
CA HIS A 239 -25.37 6.84 -13.25
C HIS A 239 -24.95 7.19 -11.81
N LEU A 240 -23.77 6.73 -11.36
CA LEU A 240 -23.20 7.02 -10.04
C LEU A 240 -22.93 8.53 -9.88
N ASP A 241 -23.96 9.36 -9.96
CA ASP A 241 -23.89 10.78 -10.24
C ASP A 241 -23.22 11.44 -9.07
N GLY A 242 -21.94 11.78 -9.25
CA GLY A 242 -21.03 12.34 -8.26
C GLY A 242 -20.59 11.39 -7.14
N LEU A 243 -20.52 10.09 -7.38
CA LEU A 243 -19.70 9.15 -6.61
C LEU A 243 -18.56 8.66 -7.52
N ASP A 244 -17.31 8.69 -7.03
CA ASP A 244 -16.18 8.13 -7.77
C ASP A 244 -16.34 6.60 -7.86
N PRO A 245 -16.61 6.03 -9.05
CA PRO A 245 -16.83 4.60 -9.22
C PRO A 245 -15.56 3.78 -8.90
N HIS A 246 -14.38 4.38 -8.83
CA HIS A 246 -13.16 3.67 -8.43
C HIS A 246 -13.09 3.38 -6.93
N ARG A 247 -13.83 4.11 -6.09
CA ARG A 247 -13.83 3.94 -4.63
C ARG A 247 -14.74 2.80 -4.16
N LEU A 248 -15.70 2.38 -4.98
CA LEU A 248 -16.50 1.19 -4.72
C LEU A 248 -15.83 -0.02 -5.39
N THR A 249 -15.05 -0.80 -4.63
CA THR A 249 -14.32 -1.94 -5.20
C THR A 249 -15.28 -2.95 -5.84
N LYS A 250 -14.85 -3.63 -6.92
CA LYS A 250 -15.67 -4.62 -7.65
C LYS A 250 -16.31 -5.67 -6.74
N ARG A 251 -15.59 -6.18 -5.74
CA ARG A 251 -16.15 -7.13 -4.77
C ARG A 251 -17.37 -6.61 -4.02
N ILE A 252 -17.38 -5.32 -3.64
CA ILE A 252 -18.50 -4.68 -2.94
C ILE A 252 -19.66 -4.50 -3.93
N TRP A 253 -19.34 -4.00 -5.12
CA TRP A 253 -20.33 -3.81 -6.18
C TRP A 253 -21.05 -5.11 -6.53
N THR A 254 -20.31 -6.21 -6.69
CA THR A 254 -20.88 -7.52 -7.04
C THR A 254 -21.88 -8.00 -5.98
N VAL A 255 -21.57 -7.82 -4.69
CA VAL A 255 -22.50 -8.14 -3.60
C VAL A 255 -23.71 -7.22 -3.61
N MET A 256 -23.54 -5.92 -3.87
CA MET A 256 -24.66 -4.97 -3.99
C MET A 256 -25.59 -5.32 -5.15
N GLN A 257 -25.06 -5.75 -6.29
CA GLN A 257 -25.87 -6.15 -7.46
C GLN A 257 -26.86 -7.26 -7.09
N GLU A 258 -26.45 -8.23 -6.28
CA GLU A 258 -27.36 -9.28 -5.81
C GLU A 258 -28.43 -8.74 -4.84
N GLY A 259 -28.06 -7.86 -3.91
CA GLY A 259 -29.04 -7.22 -3.02
C GLY A 259 -30.05 -6.37 -3.78
N ILE A 260 -29.60 -5.67 -4.82
CA ILE A 260 -30.45 -4.91 -5.74
C ILE A 260 -31.49 -5.81 -6.41
N ARG A 261 -31.08 -6.99 -6.91
CA ARG A 261 -32.01 -7.98 -7.50
C ARG A 261 -33.08 -8.43 -6.51
N ARG A 262 -32.77 -8.40 -5.21
CA ARG A 262 -33.69 -8.74 -4.10
C ARG A 262 -34.50 -7.55 -3.58
N GLY A 263 -34.45 -6.40 -4.26
CA GLY A 263 -35.21 -5.20 -3.90
C GLY A 263 -34.57 -4.33 -2.82
N PHE A 264 -33.29 -4.54 -2.48
CA PHE A 264 -32.57 -3.59 -1.65
C PHE A 264 -32.12 -2.37 -2.45
N THR A 265 -32.18 -1.22 -1.81
CA THR A 265 -31.54 0.02 -2.24
C THR A 265 -30.32 0.28 -1.37
N PHE A 266 -29.29 0.89 -1.93
CA PHE A 266 -28.04 1.15 -1.22
C PHE A 266 -27.75 2.63 -1.10
N LYS A 267 -27.28 3.01 0.07
CA LYS A 267 -26.90 4.38 0.42
C LYS A 267 -25.46 4.36 0.90
N VAL A 268 -24.60 5.16 0.27
CA VAL A 268 -23.18 5.25 0.64
C VAL A 268 -23.04 6.26 1.77
N PHE A 269 -22.59 5.81 2.94
CA PHE A 269 -22.34 6.70 4.10
C PHE A 269 -20.90 7.20 4.11
N SER A 270 -19.94 6.31 3.90
CA SER A 270 -18.51 6.65 3.85
C SER A 270 -17.80 5.72 2.88
N LEU A 271 -17.19 6.28 1.82
CA LEU A 271 -16.33 5.52 0.91
C LEU A 271 -14.97 5.22 1.56
N GLU A 272 -14.50 6.09 2.47
CA GLU A 272 -13.23 5.93 3.18
C GLU A 272 -13.30 4.75 4.16
N ASP A 273 -14.36 4.71 4.98
CA ASP A 273 -14.60 3.61 5.93
C ASP A 273 -15.27 2.40 5.28
N ARG A 274 -15.67 2.54 4.00
CA ARG A 274 -16.44 1.55 3.22
C ARG A 274 -17.72 1.14 3.96
N THR A 275 -18.44 2.14 4.47
CA THR A 275 -19.69 1.99 5.22
C THR A 275 -20.89 2.30 4.32
N PHE A 276 -21.84 1.37 4.30
CA PHE A 276 -23.02 1.42 3.44
C PHE A 276 -24.27 1.11 4.25
N GLN A 277 -25.41 1.63 3.80
CA GLN A 277 -26.73 1.24 4.27
C GLN A 277 -27.43 0.43 3.17
N ALA A 278 -27.98 -0.71 3.54
CA ALA A 278 -28.95 -1.45 2.72
C ALA A 278 -30.36 -1.17 3.26
N GLU A 279 -31.31 -0.88 2.37
CA GLU A 279 -32.70 -0.56 2.73
C GLU A 279 -33.68 -1.30 1.82
N ARG A 280 -34.70 -1.94 2.40
CA ARG A 280 -35.83 -2.56 1.70
C ARG A 280 -37.11 -2.29 2.49
N GLU A 281 -38.17 -1.89 1.79
CA GLU A 281 -39.49 -1.62 2.41
C GLU A 281 -39.46 -0.63 3.59
N GLY A 282 -38.60 0.40 3.51
CA GLY A 282 -38.48 1.45 4.54
C GLY A 282 -37.75 1.02 5.82
N LYS A 283 -37.17 -0.19 5.81
CA LYS A 283 -36.35 -0.72 6.89
C LYS A 283 -34.95 -1.02 6.36
N GLY A 284 -33.93 -0.93 7.21
CA GLY A 284 -32.56 -1.05 6.72
C GLY A 284 -31.52 -1.23 7.80
N PHE A 285 -30.29 -1.46 7.36
CA PHE A 285 -29.16 -1.70 8.25
C PHE A 285 -27.85 -1.19 7.65
N LEU A 286 -26.91 -0.88 8.55
CA LEU A 286 -25.55 -0.50 8.19
C LEU A 286 -24.64 -1.73 8.10
N TYR A 287 -23.69 -1.68 7.18
CA TYR A 287 -22.65 -2.68 7.05
C TYR A 287 -21.35 -2.06 6.54
N LYS A 288 -20.22 -2.74 6.80
CA LYS A 288 -18.91 -2.34 6.30
C LYS A 288 -18.36 -3.38 5.34
N ILE A 289 -18.03 -2.97 4.13
CA ILE A 289 -17.48 -3.80 3.04
C ILE A 289 -18.47 -4.86 2.54
N TYR A 290 -18.86 -5.83 3.39
CA TYR A 290 -19.86 -6.85 3.08
C TYR A 290 -21.05 -6.78 4.06
N PRO A 291 -22.29 -7.00 3.57
CA PRO A 291 -23.42 -7.29 4.45
C PRO A 291 -23.06 -8.44 5.39
N GLY A 292 -23.30 -8.24 6.68
CA GLY A 292 -22.96 -9.21 7.73
C GLY A 292 -21.66 -8.88 8.46
N HIS A 293 -20.69 -8.29 7.79
CA HIS A 293 -19.48 -7.80 8.43
C HIS A 293 -19.79 -6.49 9.20
N PHE A 294 -19.65 -6.56 10.53
CA PHE A 294 -20.11 -5.52 11.48
C PHE A 294 -21.62 -5.21 11.48
N SER A 295 -22.46 -5.99 10.78
CA SER A 295 -23.93 -5.81 10.75
C SER A 295 -24.64 -6.46 11.94
N PHE A 296 -23.96 -7.36 12.64
CA PHE A 296 -24.50 -8.12 13.77
C PHE A 296 -23.86 -7.67 15.09
N ARG A 297 -24.55 -7.92 16.21
CA ARG A 297 -24.08 -7.66 17.59
C ARG A 297 -22.80 -8.40 18.00
N ARG A 298 -22.19 -9.18 17.10
CA ARG A 298 -20.94 -9.89 17.36
C ARG A 298 -19.81 -8.87 17.32
N GLN A 299 -19.09 -8.72 18.42
CA GLN A 299 -17.80 -8.03 18.41
C GLN A 299 -16.87 -8.84 17.49
N TYR A 300 -16.52 -8.27 16.34
CA TYR A 300 -15.51 -8.84 15.44
C TYR A 300 -14.11 -8.54 16.00
N GLU A 301 -13.79 -9.10 17.18
CA GLU A 301 -12.45 -8.97 17.78
C GLU A 301 -11.37 -9.67 16.93
N ASP A 302 -11.77 -10.71 16.18
CA ASP A 302 -10.90 -11.54 15.34
C ASP A 302 -10.24 -10.77 14.19
N TYR A 303 -10.86 -9.68 13.69
CA TYR A 303 -10.41 -8.98 12.49
C TYR A 303 -9.11 -8.19 12.72
N ASP A 304 -8.99 -7.51 13.86
CA ASP A 304 -7.82 -6.69 14.19
C ASP A 304 -6.67 -7.54 14.77
N TYR A 305 -6.96 -8.72 15.33
CA TYR A 305 -5.99 -9.57 16.00
C TYR A 305 -5.12 -10.44 15.04
N GLU A 306 -5.65 -10.77 13.85
CA GLU A 306 -5.07 -11.76 12.92
C GLU A 306 -4.53 -11.16 11.60
N GLN A 307 -3.83 -10.02 11.69
CA GLN A 307 -3.19 -9.38 10.52
C GLN A 307 -1.81 -9.99 10.16
N PHE A 308 -1.11 -10.61 11.12
CA PHE A 308 0.25 -11.13 10.92
C PHE A 308 0.26 -12.51 10.24
N LYS A 309 1.01 -12.65 9.14
CA LYS A 309 1.07 -13.91 8.37
C LYS A 309 1.64 -15.08 9.18
N SER A 310 2.54 -14.80 10.12
CA SER A 310 3.11 -15.80 11.03
C SER A 310 2.06 -16.41 11.96
N ARG A 311 1.16 -15.59 12.53
CA ARG A 311 0.08 -16.05 13.42
C ARG A 311 -0.97 -16.89 12.69
N LYS A 312 -1.38 -16.45 11.51
CA LYS A 312 -2.33 -17.19 10.66
C LYS A 312 -1.89 -18.64 10.40
N LEU A 313 -0.64 -18.83 9.98
CA LEU A 313 -0.11 -20.17 9.74
C LEU A 313 0.03 -20.98 11.02
N ALA A 314 0.43 -20.35 12.13
CA ALA A 314 0.52 -21.06 13.42
C ALA A 314 -0.83 -21.61 13.88
N LEU A 315 -1.92 -20.85 13.70
CA LEU A 315 -3.27 -21.32 14.02
C LEU A 315 -3.68 -22.48 13.11
N MET A 316 -3.45 -22.38 11.80
CA MET A 316 -3.70 -23.49 10.86
C MET A 316 -2.90 -24.76 11.23
N GLN A 317 -1.67 -24.59 11.71
CA GLN A 317 -0.83 -25.70 12.13
C GLN A 317 -1.37 -26.41 13.39
N GLN A 318 -1.94 -25.66 14.33
CA GLN A 318 -2.53 -26.22 15.55
C GLN A 318 -3.71 -27.16 15.23
N ASP A 319 -4.44 -26.87 14.16
CA ASP A 319 -5.53 -27.70 13.64
C ASP A 319 -5.06 -28.86 12.75
N GLY A 320 -3.73 -29.04 12.61
CA GLY A 320 -3.15 -30.10 11.79
C GLY A 320 -3.27 -29.87 10.29
N LEU A 321 -3.57 -28.64 9.85
CA LEU A 321 -3.65 -28.33 8.42
C LEU A 321 -2.26 -28.39 7.77
N SER A 322 -2.23 -28.84 6.52
CA SER A 322 -1.01 -28.82 5.72
C SER A 322 -0.61 -27.38 5.42
N ILE A 323 0.49 -26.90 6.01
CA ILE A 323 1.04 -25.55 5.81
C ILE A 323 2.50 -25.61 5.34
N PRO A 324 3.04 -24.54 4.72
CA PRO A 324 4.48 -24.44 4.48
C PRO A 324 5.28 -24.56 5.78
N THR A 325 6.42 -25.25 5.75
CA THR A 325 7.36 -25.24 6.87
C THR A 325 7.88 -23.83 7.06
N SER A 326 7.59 -23.24 8.23
CA SER A 326 8.14 -21.95 8.62
C SER A 326 9.55 -22.15 9.19
N TYR A 327 10.53 -21.45 8.63
CA TYR A 327 11.89 -21.38 9.15
C TYR A 327 12.08 -20.20 10.13
N GLY A 328 11.03 -19.42 10.35
CA GLY A 328 11.02 -18.29 11.27
C GLY A 328 11.04 -16.92 10.58
N THR A 329 11.20 -15.90 11.41
CA THR A 329 11.24 -14.50 11.02
C THR A 329 12.57 -13.88 11.43
N PHE A 330 13.20 -13.13 10.53
CA PHE A 330 14.55 -12.59 10.67
C PHE A 330 14.58 -11.12 10.28
N LYS A 331 15.41 -10.31 10.94
CA LYS A 331 15.59 -8.89 10.56
C LYS A 331 16.63 -8.73 9.46
N THR A 332 17.63 -9.62 9.43
CA THR A 332 18.72 -9.57 8.44
C THR A 332 19.11 -10.97 7.99
N PHE A 333 19.71 -11.08 6.80
CA PHE A 333 20.25 -12.32 6.26
C PHE A 333 21.25 -13.00 7.21
N ALA A 334 22.02 -12.20 7.98
CA ALA A 334 23.03 -12.71 8.90
C ALA A 334 22.45 -13.51 10.09
N GLU A 335 21.17 -13.30 10.43
CA GLU A 335 20.47 -14.00 11.50
C GLU A 335 19.92 -15.37 11.05
N ILE A 336 19.93 -15.64 9.74
CA ILE A 336 19.32 -16.86 9.18
C ILE A 336 20.26 -18.06 9.42
N PRO A 337 19.81 -19.11 10.12
CA PRO A 337 20.60 -20.33 10.36
C PRO A 337 20.63 -21.19 9.08
N LEU A 338 21.53 -20.85 8.15
CA LEU A 338 21.60 -21.42 6.80
C LEU A 338 21.72 -22.95 6.78
N GLU A 339 22.35 -23.54 7.80
CA GLU A 339 22.56 -24.97 7.97
C GLU A 339 21.28 -25.77 8.28
N THR A 340 20.21 -25.09 8.72
CA THR A 340 18.93 -25.72 9.07
C THR A 340 17.92 -25.70 7.91
N LEU A 341 18.24 -25.02 6.82
CA LEU A 341 17.30 -24.76 5.74
C LEU A 341 17.21 -25.92 4.74
N SER A 342 15.99 -26.21 4.27
CA SER A 342 15.76 -27.11 3.15
C SER A 342 15.20 -26.34 1.95
N TYR A 343 15.90 -26.41 0.82
CA TYR A 343 15.55 -25.70 -0.41
C TYR A 343 14.62 -26.56 -1.30
N PRO A 344 13.75 -25.95 -2.13
CA PRO A 344 13.61 -24.51 -2.37
C PRO A 344 12.81 -23.76 -1.30
N LEU A 345 13.08 -22.46 -1.16
CA LEU A 345 12.51 -21.58 -0.15
C LEU A 345 11.68 -20.44 -0.77
N VAL A 346 10.85 -19.81 0.05
CA VAL A 346 10.19 -18.53 -0.21
C VAL A 346 10.64 -17.52 0.82
N ALA A 347 11.17 -16.39 0.38
CA ALA A 347 11.42 -15.22 1.23
C ALA A 347 10.35 -14.16 0.95
N LYS A 348 9.69 -13.67 2.01
CA LYS A 348 8.65 -12.63 1.91
C LYS A 348 8.59 -11.76 3.16
N PRO A 349 8.07 -10.52 3.10
CA PRO A 349 7.78 -9.74 4.30
C PRO A 349 6.71 -10.41 5.19
N ASP A 350 6.88 -10.39 6.51
CA ASP A 350 5.90 -10.94 7.48
C ASP A 350 4.59 -10.13 7.51
N SER A 351 4.67 -8.82 7.24
CA SER A 351 3.53 -7.92 7.03
C SER A 351 3.53 -7.36 5.60
N GLY A 352 2.36 -7.05 5.05
CA GLY A 352 2.22 -6.48 3.70
C GLY A 352 1.29 -7.28 2.78
N SER A 353 0.86 -6.66 1.68
CA SER A 353 -0.18 -7.16 0.77
C SER A 353 0.31 -7.27 -0.69
N LEU A 354 -0.56 -7.69 -1.61
CA LEU A 354 -0.34 -7.67 -3.07
C LEU A 354 0.90 -8.44 -3.58
N SER A 355 1.41 -9.40 -2.81
CA SER A 355 2.62 -10.18 -3.13
C SER A 355 3.84 -9.30 -3.44
N GLU A 356 3.92 -8.13 -2.79
CA GLU A 356 5.07 -7.24 -2.85
C GLU A 356 6.26 -7.87 -2.12
N ASN A 357 7.44 -7.81 -2.74
CA ASN A 357 8.68 -8.42 -2.23
C ASN A 357 8.57 -9.92 -1.86
N VAL A 358 7.67 -10.66 -2.51
CA VAL A 358 7.61 -12.12 -2.41
C VAL A 358 8.54 -12.73 -3.44
N PHE A 359 9.53 -13.50 -2.98
CA PHE A 359 10.52 -14.19 -3.79
C PHE A 359 10.36 -15.71 -3.64
N PRO A 360 9.58 -16.36 -4.52
CA PRO A 360 9.38 -17.80 -4.46
C PRO A 360 10.50 -18.58 -5.15
N ASN A 361 10.58 -19.88 -4.84
CA ASN A 361 11.45 -20.85 -5.51
C ASN A 361 12.95 -20.48 -5.49
N LEU A 362 13.43 -20.02 -4.32
CA LEU A 362 14.84 -19.75 -4.08
C LEU A 362 15.54 -21.10 -3.88
N GLY A 363 16.43 -21.48 -4.79
CA GLY A 363 17.12 -22.77 -4.77
C GLY A 363 18.54 -22.71 -4.20
N THR A 364 19.07 -21.51 -3.96
CA THR A 364 20.45 -21.34 -3.49
C THR A 364 20.57 -20.23 -2.44
N VAL A 365 21.62 -20.32 -1.62
CA VAL A 365 21.98 -19.27 -0.63
C VAL A 365 22.19 -17.91 -1.30
N ALA A 366 22.76 -17.89 -2.51
CA ALA A 366 22.99 -16.65 -3.26
C ALA A 366 21.67 -15.97 -3.66
N GLN A 367 20.69 -16.74 -4.13
CA GLN A 367 19.36 -16.23 -4.43
C GLN A 367 18.64 -15.77 -3.16
N LEU A 368 18.75 -16.53 -2.07
CA LEU A 368 18.19 -16.13 -0.77
C LEU A 368 18.76 -14.78 -0.32
N ARG A 369 20.09 -14.59 -0.36
CA ARG A 369 20.75 -13.33 0.00
C ARG A 369 20.25 -12.14 -0.84
N GLN A 370 20.06 -12.33 -2.13
CA GLN A 370 19.51 -11.29 -3.01
C GLN A 370 18.07 -10.94 -2.65
N ALA A 371 17.24 -11.95 -2.42
CA ALA A 371 15.83 -11.76 -2.04
C ALA A 371 15.68 -11.06 -0.69
N THR A 372 16.44 -11.49 0.32
CA THR A 372 16.39 -10.89 1.66
C THR A 372 16.91 -9.46 1.65
N ALA A 373 17.96 -9.14 0.87
CA ALA A 373 18.45 -7.78 0.74
C ALA A 373 17.37 -6.79 0.25
N VAL A 374 16.47 -7.22 -0.64
CA VAL A 374 15.35 -6.38 -1.08
C VAL A 374 14.32 -6.18 0.03
N ILE A 375 13.99 -7.25 0.78
CA ILE A 375 13.05 -7.17 1.91
C ILE A 375 13.62 -6.28 3.02
N GLU A 376 14.91 -6.46 3.36
CA GLU A 376 15.65 -5.65 4.33
C GLU A 376 15.69 -4.19 3.93
N ALA A 377 15.95 -3.88 2.66
CA ALA A 377 15.96 -2.51 2.15
C ALA A 377 14.60 -1.82 2.31
N SER A 378 13.49 -2.58 2.30
CA SER A 378 12.15 -2.04 2.58
C SER A 378 11.83 -1.88 4.07
N GLY A 379 12.76 -2.23 4.98
CA GLY A 379 12.55 -2.21 6.42
C GLY A 379 11.65 -3.34 6.94
N GLY A 380 11.35 -4.34 6.09
CA GLY A 380 10.47 -5.46 6.42
C GLY A 380 11.18 -6.57 7.19
N VAL A 381 10.42 -7.27 8.03
CA VAL A 381 10.87 -8.53 8.66
C VAL A 381 10.80 -9.65 7.61
N ILE A 382 11.92 -10.35 7.40
CA ILE A 382 12.02 -11.49 6.49
C ILE A 382 11.29 -12.68 7.12
N LYS A 383 10.25 -13.17 6.48
CA LYS A 383 9.66 -14.47 6.75
C LYS A 383 10.20 -15.49 5.75
N LEU A 384 10.69 -16.61 6.25
CA LEU A 384 11.25 -17.69 5.44
C LEU A 384 10.38 -18.94 5.57
N GLU A 385 9.93 -19.47 4.44
CA GLU A 385 9.04 -20.64 4.36
C GLU A 385 9.55 -21.63 3.30
N SER A 386 9.16 -22.90 3.40
CA SER A 386 9.37 -23.88 2.33
C SER A 386 8.58 -23.50 1.08
N HIS A 387 9.17 -23.68 -0.10
CA HIS A 387 8.44 -23.49 -1.36
C HIS A 387 7.45 -24.64 -1.61
N ILE A 388 6.20 -24.27 -1.88
CA ILE A 388 5.15 -25.19 -2.28
C ILE A 388 5.04 -25.17 -3.81
N ALA A 389 5.33 -26.30 -4.43
CA ALA A 389 5.12 -26.49 -5.86
C ALA A 389 3.63 -26.72 -6.13
N GLY A 390 3.07 -26.01 -7.11
CA GLY A 390 1.67 -26.18 -7.42
C GLY A 390 1.07 -25.01 -8.19
N ARG A 391 -0.21 -25.19 -8.49
CA ARG A 391 -1.08 -24.10 -8.95
C ARG A 391 -1.70 -23.43 -7.75
N ASP A 392 -2.14 -22.20 -7.94
CA ASP A 392 -2.69 -21.35 -6.89
C ASP A 392 -4.22 -21.39 -6.94
N TYR A 393 -4.83 -21.65 -5.78
CA TYR A 393 -6.27 -21.78 -5.64
C TYR A 393 -6.81 -20.92 -4.48
N ARG A 394 -7.98 -20.33 -4.69
CA ARG A 394 -8.77 -19.63 -3.69
C ARG A 394 -10.02 -20.45 -3.38
N VAL A 395 -10.13 -20.95 -2.16
CA VAL A 395 -11.32 -21.61 -1.62
C VAL A 395 -12.14 -20.58 -0.85
N LEU A 396 -13.46 -20.60 -1.03
CA LEU A 396 -14.38 -19.69 -0.36
C LEU A 396 -15.35 -20.47 0.53
N ILE A 397 -15.39 -20.08 1.80
CA ILE A 397 -16.38 -20.51 2.79
C ILE A 397 -17.28 -19.32 3.12
N ILE A 398 -18.60 -19.54 3.08
CA ILE A 398 -19.61 -18.57 3.50
C ILE A 398 -20.50 -19.26 4.53
N ASN A 399 -20.65 -18.66 5.70
CA ASN A 399 -21.43 -19.20 6.82
C ASN A 399 -21.05 -20.66 7.14
N HIS A 400 -19.75 -20.94 7.26
CA HIS A 400 -19.22 -22.29 7.48
C HIS A 400 -19.61 -23.34 6.43
N GLN A 401 -20.03 -22.90 5.24
CA GLN A 401 -20.37 -23.76 4.11
C GLN A 401 -19.43 -23.49 2.95
N TYR A 402 -19.05 -24.55 2.24
CA TYR A 402 -18.24 -24.45 1.04
C TYR A 402 -19.03 -23.78 -0.09
N ALA A 403 -18.57 -22.60 -0.52
CA ALA A 403 -19.23 -21.77 -1.53
C ALA A 403 -18.60 -21.92 -2.91
N GLY A 404 -17.29 -22.17 -2.99
CA GLY A 404 -16.62 -22.42 -4.26
C GLY A 404 -15.10 -22.45 -4.19
N CYS A 405 -14.47 -22.87 -5.29
CA CYS A 405 -13.03 -22.85 -5.46
C CYS A 405 -12.65 -22.35 -6.85
N VAL A 406 -11.69 -21.42 -6.93
CA VAL A 406 -11.16 -20.93 -8.20
C VAL A 406 -9.64 -21.11 -8.27
N GLU A 407 -9.14 -21.63 -9.38
CA GLU A 407 -7.72 -21.58 -9.72
C GLU A 407 -7.42 -20.18 -10.26
N ARG A 408 -6.37 -19.54 -9.75
CA ARG A 408 -5.92 -18.23 -10.24
C ARG A 408 -4.67 -18.42 -11.08
N ARG A 409 -4.71 -17.95 -12.33
CA ARG A 409 -3.60 -18.09 -13.28
C ARG A 409 -3.05 -16.72 -13.66
N PRO A 410 -1.72 -16.56 -13.77
CA PRO A 410 -1.14 -15.38 -14.39
C PRO A 410 -1.70 -15.18 -15.81
N ALA A 411 -1.64 -13.95 -16.31
CA ALA A 411 -2.06 -13.64 -17.67
C ALA A 411 -1.37 -14.58 -18.66
N ASN A 412 -2.15 -15.20 -19.54
CA ASN A 412 -1.68 -16.25 -20.43
C ASN A 412 -2.44 -16.28 -21.75
N ILE A 413 -1.83 -16.96 -22.72
CA ILE A 413 -2.39 -17.33 -24.01
C ILE A 413 -2.20 -18.83 -24.21
N THR A 414 -3.12 -19.48 -24.92
CA THR A 414 -3.00 -20.90 -25.29
C THR A 414 -2.94 -21.01 -26.80
N GLY A 415 -1.92 -21.68 -27.31
CA GLY A 415 -1.75 -21.91 -28.75
C GLY A 415 -2.86 -22.80 -29.31
N ASP A 416 -3.29 -22.48 -30.52
CA ASP A 416 -4.16 -23.32 -31.33
C ASP A 416 -3.43 -23.96 -32.51
N GLY A 417 -2.13 -23.66 -32.69
CA GLY A 417 -1.32 -24.16 -33.79
C GLY A 417 -1.45 -23.37 -35.10
N GLU A 418 -2.28 -22.32 -35.14
CA GLU A 418 -2.56 -21.53 -36.34
C GLU A 418 -2.26 -20.04 -36.14
N ARG A 419 -2.74 -19.45 -35.04
CA ARG A 419 -2.58 -18.02 -34.75
C ARG A 419 -1.22 -17.70 -34.12
N THR A 420 -0.70 -16.54 -34.47
CA THR A 420 0.48 -15.95 -33.85
C THR A 420 0.19 -15.54 -32.40
N ILE A 421 1.25 -15.36 -31.60
CA ILE A 421 1.14 -14.84 -30.22
C ILE A 421 0.40 -13.51 -30.17
N LEU A 422 0.64 -12.60 -31.13
CA LEU A 422 -0.06 -11.32 -31.22
C LEU A 422 -1.56 -11.50 -31.45
N GLU A 423 -1.94 -12.38 -32.38
CA GLU A 423 -3.35 -12.65 -32.69
C GLU A 423 -4.05 -13.35 -31.53
N LEU A 424 -3.38 -14.28 -30.85
CA LEU A 424 -3.89 -14.92 -29.63
C LEU A 424 -4.10 -13.89 -28.51
N PHE A 425 -3.14 -12.99 -28.31
CA PHE A 425 -3.26 -11.91 -27.34
C PHE A 425 -4.43 -10.97 -27.66
N GLN A 426 -4.56 -10.55 -28.92
CA GLN A 426 -5.66 -9.69 -29.36
C GLN A 426 -7.01 -10.38 -29.19
N ALA A 427 -7.13 -11.65 -29.60
CA ALA A 427 -8.34 -12.43 -29.45
C ALA A 427 -8.75 -12.59 -27.98
N ARG A 428 -7.79 -12.84 -27.08
CA ARG A 428 -8.03 -12.92 -25.64
C ARG A 428 -8.58 -11.61 -25.08
N ASN A 429 -8.10 -10.46 -25.54
CA ASN A 429 -8.60 -9.15 -25.11
C ASN A 429 -10.02 -8.83 -25.63
N GLN A 430 -10.53 -9.59 -26.60
CA GLN A 430 -11.90 -9.50 -27.09
C GLN A 430 -12.85 -10.50 -26.41
N GLU A 431 -12.37 -11.27 -25.42
CA GLU A 431 -13.24 -12.14 -24.64
C GLU A 431 -14.26 -11.34 -23.85
N GLU A 432 -15.48 -11.88 -23.77
CA GLU A 432 -16.57 -11.27 -23.01
C GLU A 432 -16.17 -11.06 -21.54
N GLY A 433 -16.53 -9.90 -21.00
CA GLY A 433 -16.25 -9.52 -19.62
C GLY A 433 -14.86 -8.92 -19.37
N ARG A 434 -13.96 -8.90 -20.36
CA ARG A 434 -12.65 -8.22 -20.22
C ARG A 434 -12.76 -6.71 -20.40
N GLY A 435 -12.70 -5.98 -19.29
CA GLY A 435 -12.69 -4.51 -19.28
C GLY A 435 -11.27 -3.91 -19.29
N ASP A 436 -11.19 -2.61 -19.62
CA ASP A 436 -9.95 -1.85 -19.45
C ASP A 436 -9.59 -1.78 -17.95
N ARG A 437 -8.31 -1.63 -17.64
CA ARG A 437 -7.85 -1.52 -16.24
C ARG A 437 -8.35 -0.29 -15.49
N ASN A 438 -8.76 0.75 -16.21
CA ASN A 438 -9.37 1.95 -15.65
C ASN A 438 -10.90 1.89 -15.76
N GLU A 439 -11.47 0.79 -16.22
CA GLU A 439 -12.90 0.59 -16.16
C GLU A 439 -13.27 0.20 -14.72
N ALA A 440 -14.20 0.95 -14.13
CA ALA A 440 -14.67 0.64 -12.81
C ALA A 440 -15.43 -0.69 -12.81
N HIS A 441 -15.28 -1.45 -11.72
CA HIS A 441 -16.06 -2.66 -11.48
C HIS A 441 -15.85 -3.78 -12.51
N THR A 442 -14.61 -3.91 -12.98
CA THR A 442 -14.16 -5.01 -13.83
C THR A 442 -13.51 -6.11 -12.98
N THR A 443 -13.97 -7.35 -13.08
CA THR A 443 -13.27 -8.51 -12.46
C THR A 443 -12.18 -9.02 -13.40
N LEU A 444 -12.52 -9.23 -14.67
CA LEU A 444 -11.63 -9.73 -15.70
C LEU A 444 -11.03 -8.55 -16.46
N HIS A 445 -9.73 -8.34 -16.35
CA HIS A 445 -9.09 -7.22 -17.04
C HIS A 445 -8.52 -7.68 -18.39
N GLN A 446 -8.39 -6.76 -19.32
CA GLN A 446 -7.59 -6.97 -20.52
C GLN A 446 -6.14 -7.33 -20.16
N LEU A 447 -5.57 -8.23 -20.95
CA LEU A 447 -4.17 -8.63 -20.89
C LEU A 447 -3.30 -7.42 -21.26
N VAL A 448 -2.23 -7.23 -20.49
CA VAL A 448 -1.25 -6.17 -20.73
C VAL A 448 0.03 -6.77 -21.30
N PHE A 449 0.57 -6.13 -22.33
CA PHE A 449 1.87 -6.49 -22.91
C PHE A 449 2.96 -5.49 -22.50
N ASP A 450 3.67 -5.80 -21.42
CA ASP A 450 4.63 -4.92 -20.77
C ASP A 450 6.09 -5.42 -20.87
N HIS A 451 6.98 -4.83 -20.07
CA HIS A 451 8.37 -5.28 -20.00
C HIS A 451 8.50 -6.75 -19.58
N THR A 452 7.69 -7.21 -18.62
CA THR A 452 7.69 -8.60 -18.14
C THR A 452 7.32 -9.55 -19.28
N SER A 453 6.27 -9.23 -20.02
CA SER A 453 5.80 -10.02 -21.18
C SER A 453 6.92 -10.17 -22.23
N ARG A 454 7.59 -9.06 -22.56
CA ARG A 454 8.74 -9.05 -23.51
C ARG A 454 9.91 -9.91 -23.02
N GLN A 455 10.26 -9.83 -21.72
CA GLN A 455 11.33 -10.65 -21.15
C GLN A 455 11.00 -12.15 -21.21
N LEU A 456 9.74 -12.52 -20.92
CA LEU A 456 9.32 -13.92 -20.94
C LEU A 456 9.36 -14.50 -22.35
N LEU A 457 8.91 -13.75 -23.36
CA LEU A 457 9.01 -14.16 -24.77
C LEU A 457 10.46 -14.33 -25.20
N HIS A 458 11.31 -13.34 -24.92
CA HIS A 458 12.73 -13.42 -25.27
C HIS A 458 13.40 -14.64 -24.63
N ARG A 459 13.13 -14.93 -23.36
CA ARG A 459 13.67 -16.12 -22.67
C ARG A 459 13.18 -17.43 -23.26
N ALA A 460 11.98 -17.45 -23.84
CA ALA A 460 11.42 -18.61 -24.53
C ALA A 460 11.85 -18.71 -26.00
N ASN A 461 12.69 -17.79 -26.49
CA ASN A 461 13.03 -17.65 -27.92
C ASN A 461 11.79 -17.49 -28.81
N TYR A 462 10.78 -16.78 -28.33
CA TYR A 462 9.56 -16.46 -29.07
C TYR A 462 9.50 -14.99 -29.47
N THR A 463 8.80 -14.72 -30.56
CA THR A 463 8.44 -13.39 -31.04
C THR A 463 6.91 -13.26 -31.10
N LEU A 464 6.41 -12.06 -31.39
CA LEU A 464 4.97 -11.83 -31.54
C LEU A 464 4.36 -12.58 -32.73
N GLU A 465 5.18 -12.87 -33.73
CA GLU A 465 4.86 -13.61 -34.96
C GLU A 465 4.97 -15.13 -34.78
N THR A 466 5.44 -15.60 -33.62
CA THR A 466 5.53 -17.03 -33.34
C THR A 466 4.12 -17.63 -33.26
N VAL A 467 3.89 -18.73 -33.97
CA VAL A 467 2.68 -19.55 -33.82
C VAL A 467 2.91 -20.54 -32.67
N LEU A 468 2.10 -20.44 -31.61
CA LEU A 468 2.20 -21.34 -30.47
C LEU A 468 1.59 -22.71 -30.83
N PRO A 469 2.29 -23.83 -30.54
CA PRO A 469 1.73 -25.16 -30.75
C PRO A 469 0.37 -25.34 -30.07
N ALA A 470 -0.53 -26.10 -30.71
CA ALA A 470 -1.86 -26.38 -30.19
C ALA A 470 -1.80 -26.94 -28.75
N GLY A 471 -2.59 -26.35 -27.84
CA GLY A 471 -2.66 -26.72 -26.43
C GLY A 471 -1.49 -26.22 -25.57
N LYS A 472 -0.46 -25.59 -26.15
CA LYS A 472 0.65 -25.03 -25.36
C LYS A 472 0.24 -23.69 -24.75
N MET A 473 0.15 -23.66 -23.42
CA MET A 473 -0.05 -22.43 -22.67
C MET A 473 1.28 -21.67 -22.52
N PHE A 474 1.22 -20.35 -22.71
CA PHE A 474 2.32 -19.44 -22.47
C PHE A 474 1.87 -18.30 -21.55
N PHE A 475 2.60 -18.12 -20.44
CA PHE A 475 2.33 -17.05 -19.48
C PHE A 475 3.01 -15.74 -19.94
N LEU A 476 2.23 -14.66 -19.98
CA LEU A 476 2.69 -13.30 -20.25
C LEU A 476 3.15 -12.59 -18.98
N GLN A 477 2.77 -13.11 -17.81
CA GLN A 477 3.12 -12.55 -16.50
C GLN A 477 3.66 -13.62 -15.56
N LYS A 478 4.55 -13.22 -14.64
CA LYS A 478 5.10 -14.13 -13.61
C LYS A 478 4.20 -14.22 -12.37
N LYS A 479 3.50 -13.13 -12.06
CA LYS A 479 2.64 -13.01 -10.88
C LYS A 479 1.17 -13.04 -11.31
N ILE A 480 0.32 -13.47 -10.38
CA ILE A 480 -1.14 -13.42 -10.52
C ILE A 480 -1.57 -12.01 -10.13
N THR A 481 -1.88 -11.18 -11.13
CA THR A 481 -2.31 -9.79 -10.90
C THR A 481 -3.51 -9.47 -11.77
N ALA A 482 -4.64 -9.16 -11.13
CA ALA A 482 -5.92 -8.91 -11.81
C ALA A 482 -5.76 -7.90 -12.95
N SER A 483 -5.16 -6.73 -12.67
CA SER A 483 -4.95 -5.63 -13.62
C SER A 483 -4.04 -5.92 -14.80
N THR A 484 -3.38 -7.08 -14.81
CA THR A 484 -2.55 -7.54 -15.95
C THR A 484 -3.24 -8.60 -16.81
N GLY A 485 -4.50 -8.94 -16.49
CA GLY A 485 -5.32 -9.91 -17.22
C GLY A 485 -5.20 -11.34 -16.72
N ALA A 486 -5.13 -11.54 -15.39
CA ALA A 486 -5.19 -12.86 -14.77
C ALA A 486 -6.49 -13.60 -15.13
N ASP A 487 -6.44 -14.93 -15.10
CA ASP A 487 -7.63 -15.79 -15.25
C ASP A 487 -8.04 -16.40 -13.91
N TYR A 488 -9.34 -16.64 -13.80
CA TYR A 488 -10.02 -17.29 -12.69
C TYR A 488 -10.82 -18.47 -13.25
N VAL A 489 -10.40 -19.68 -12.90
CA VAL A 489 -11.00 -20.93 -13.42
C VAL A 489 -11.76 -21.61 -12.31
N ASP A 490 -13.06 -21.78 -12.50
CA ASP A 490 -13.90 -22.54 -11.57
C ASP A 490 -13.35 -23.97 -11.44
N CYS A 491 -13.07 -24.34 -10.20
CA CYS A 491 -12.60 -25.65 -9.79
C CYS A 491 -13.45 -26.19 -8.64
N THR A 492 -14.67 -25.65 -8.46
CA THR A 492 -15.51 -25.92 -7.30
C THR A 492 -15.76 -27.42 -7.11
N ASP A 493 -16.10 -28.13 -8.18
CA ASP A 493 -16.43 -29.57 -8.14
C ASP A 493 -15.19 -30.47 -8.13
N ARG A 494 -13.99 -29.90 -8.28
CA ARG A 494 -12.71 -30.64 -8.34
C ARG A 494 -11.98 -30.67 -7.02
N LEU A 495 -12.33 -29.80 -6.07
CA LEU A 495 -11.66 -29.74 -4.78
C LEU A 495 -11.92 -31.02 -3.98
N HIS A 496 -10.85 -31.64 -3.49
CA HIS A 496 -10.97 -32.88 -2.73
C HIS A 496 -11.85 -32.70 -1.47
N PRO A 497 -12.78 -33.63 -1.18
CA PRO A 497 -13.69 -33.52 -0.03
C PRO A 497 -13.00 -33.35 1.33
N ASP A 498 -11.81 -33.92 1.52
CA ASP A 498 -11.10 -33.76 2.79
C ASP A 498 -10.58 -32.32 2.98
N THR A 499 -10.09 -31.68 1.93
CA THR A 499 -9.70 -30.26 2.00
C THR A 499 -10.93 -29.36 2.24
N ILE A 500 -12.10 -29.73 1.72
CA ILE A 500 -13.36 -29.02 2.03
C ILE A 500 -13.70 -29.15 3.52
N LYS A 501 -13.63 -30.37 4.08
CA LYS A 501 -13.87 -30.61 5.51
C LYS A 501 -12.92 -29.81 6.39
N ASP A 502 -11.63 -29.78 6.03
CA ASP A 502 -10.61 -29.01 6.72
C ASP A 502 -10.94 -27.51 6.75
N CYS A 503 -11.30 -26.92 5.60
CA CYS A 503 -11.69 -25.52 5.51
C CYS A 503 -12.95 -25.20 6.34
N ILE A 504 -13.96 -26.09 6.31
CA ILE A 504 -15.19 -25.92 7.08
C ILE A 504 -14.89 -26.00 8.58
N ALA A 505 -14.15 -27.02 9.02
CA ALA A 505 -13.78 -27.20 10.42
C ALA A 505 -13.00 -25.97 10.94
N PHE A 506 -11.97 -25.54 10.20
CA PHE A 506 -11.18 -24.36 10.56
C PHE A 506 -12.02 -23.08 10.61
N SER A 507 -13.02 -22.95 9.74
CA SER A 507 -13.86 -21.74 9.71
C SER A 507 -14.62 -21.50 11.03
N HIS A 508 -14.89 -22.54 11.82
CA HIS A 508 -15.60 -22.43 13.09
C HIS A 508 -14.78 -21.77 14.22
N HIS A 509 -13.49 -21.51 14.00
CA HIS A 509 -12.68 -20.68 14.91
C HIS A 509 -13.17 -19.24 14.98
N PHE A 510 -13.85 -18.77 13.92
CA PHE A 510 -14.18 -17.37 13.77
C PHE A 510 -15.69 -17.17 13.71
N SER A 511 -16.13 -16.03 14.23
CA SER A 511 -17.53 -15.60 14.10
C SER A 511 -17.84 -14.93 12.76
N THR A 512 -16.90 -14.97 11.80
CA THR A 512 -17.00 -14.26 10.52
C THR A 512 -17.90 -14.96 9.51
N LEU A 513 -18.63 -14.17 8.72
CA LEU A 513 -19.53 -14.71 7.69
C LEU A 513 -18.77 -15.31 6.52
N THR A 514 -17.62 -14.74 6.15
CA THR A 514 -16.84 -15.16 4.99
C THR A 514 -15.42 -15.47 5.37
N LEU A 515 -14.88 -16.55 4.83
CA LEU A 515 -13.49 -16.92 4.97
C LEU A 515 -12.97 -17.44 3.63
N GLY A 516 -11.89 -16.86 3.14
CA GLY A 516 -11.20 -17.35 1.94
C GLY A 516 -9.85 -17.95 2.29
N PHE A 517 -9.56 -19.14 1.77
CA PHE A 517 -8.28 -19.81 1.93
C PHE A 517 -7.49 -19.72 0.63
N ASP A 518 -6.22 -19.36 0.74
CA ASP A 518 -5.24 -19.51 -0.33
C ASP A 518 -4.48 -20.81 -0.13
N LEU A 519 -4.49 -21.68 -1.13
CA LEU A 519 -3.74 -22.93 -1.10
C LEU A 519 -3.00 -23.16 -2.41
N MET A 520 -1.93 -23.94 -2.33
CA MET A 520 -1.16 -24.38 -3.49
C MET A 520 -1.06 -25.90 -3.52
N THR A 521 -1.25 -26.50 -4.69
CA THR A 521 -1.06 -27.94 -4.90
C THR A 521 -0.85 -28.27 -6.38
N MET A 522 -0.14 -29.36 -6.65
CA MET A 522 0.00 -29.94 -7.99
C MET A 522 -1.29 -30.63 -8.48
N ASP A 523 -2.13 -31.13 -7.56
CA ASP A 523 -3.38 -31.82 -7.87
C ASP A 523 -4.46 -31.49 -6.82
N LEU A 524 -5.44 -30.68 -7.23
CA LEU A 524 -6.54 -30.25 -6.37
C LEU A 524 -7.50 -31.40 -5.97
N SER A 525 -7.47 -32.50 -6.73
CA SER A 525 -8.41 -33.63 -6.56
C SER A 525 -7.95 -34.66 -5.53
N ARG A 526 -6.85 -34.39 -4.82
CA ARG A 526 -6.28 -35.27 -3.79
C ARG A 526 -6.01 -34.48 -2.50
N PRO A 527 -5.91 -35.15 -1.33
CA PRO A 527 -5.51 -34.49 -0.09
C PRO A 527 -4.20 -33.70 -0.22
N LEU A 528 -4.12 -32.54 0.42
CA LEU A 528 -2.94 -31.66 0.34
C LEU A 528 -1.66 -32.36 0.81
N ALA A 529 -1.74 -33.11 1.91
CA ALA A 529 -0.62 -33.87 2.45
C ALA A 529 -0.02 -34.89 1.46
N GLU A 530 -0.83 -35.47 0.58
CA GLU A 530 -0.36 -36.44 -0.43
C GLU A 530 0.29 -35.79 -1.64
N THR A 531 -0.11 -34.56 -1.94
CA THR A 531 0.34 -33.82 -3.13
C THR A 531 1.52 -32.91 -2.85
N GLY A 532 1.95 -32.81 -1.59
CA GLY A 532 2.89 -31.79 -1.12
C GLY A 532 2.29 -30.38 -1.17
N GLY A 533 0.96 -30.29 -1.21
CA GLY A 533 0.23 -29.04 -1.20
C GLY A 533 0.07 -28.46 0.19
N ALA A 534 -0.27 -27.18 0.28
CA ALA A 534 -0.43 -26.49 1.56
C ALA A 534 -1.32 -25.25 1.48
N PHE A 535 -1.90 -24.87 2.62
CA PHE A 535 -2.54 -23.58 2.86
C PHE A 535 -1.48 -22.50 3.12
N ASN A 536 -1.52 -21.44 2.32
CA ASN A 536 -0.59 -20.31 2.42
C ASN A 536 -1.10 -19.20 3.36
N GLU A 537 -2.40 -18.94 3.36
CA GLU A 537 -3.07 -17.96 4.22
C GLU A 537 -4.59 -18.13 4.21
N TYR A 538 -5.27 -17.48 5.17
CA TYR A 538 -6.71 -17.24 5.12
C TYR A 538 -7.03 -15.75 5.23
N ASN A 539 -8.22 -15.36 4.75
CA ASN A 539 -8.66 -13.98 4.61
C ASN A 539 -10.14 -13.83 4.99
N PHE A 540 -10.45 -12.90 5.89
CA PHE A 540 -11.84 -12.62 6.33
C PHE A 540 -12.68 -11.86 5.30
N LEU A 541 -12.03 -11.16 4.38
CA LEU A 541 -12.68 -10.38 3.32
C LEU A 541 -12.23 -10.85 1.94
N PRO A 542 -12.53 -12.11 1.57
CA PRO A 542 -12.11 -12.67 0.30
C PRO A 542 -12.76 -11.95 -0.88
N TYR A 543 -12.13 -11.99 -2.05
CA TYR A 543 -12.71 -11.49 -3.30
C TYR A 543 -13.77 -12.47 -3.81
N VAL A 544 -15.03 -12.25 -3.46
CA VAL A 544 -16.15 -13.11 -3.85
C VAL A 544 -16.45 -13.03 -5.35
N ASP A 545 -16.11 -11.90 -5.97
CA ASP A 545 -16.31 -11.65 -7.40
C ASP A 545 -15.48 -12.57 -8.29
N LEU A 546 -14.40 -13.17 -7.77
CA LEU A 546 -13.63 -14.18 -8.51
C LEU A 546 -14.44 -15.46 -8.75
N HIS A 547 -15.36 -15.79 -7.84
CA HIS A 547 -16.22 -16.97 -7.93
C HIS A 547 -17.51 -16.65 -8.68
N GLU A 548 -18.08 -15.47 -8.44
CA GLU A 548 -19.29 -14.97 -9.12
C GLU A 548 -19.05 -14.73 -10.62
N ASN A 549 -17.88 -14.19 -10.97
CA ASN A 549 -17.58 -13.74 -12.34
C ASN A 549 -16.31 -14.41 -12.91
N CYS A 550 -16.09 -15.70 -12.59
CA CYS A 550 -14.98 -16.46 -13.18
C CYS A 550 -15.10 -16.49 -14.72
N ASN A 551 -13.97 -16.60 -15.41
CA ASN A 551 -13.96 -16.56 -16.89
C ASN A 551 -13.87 -17.93 -17.55
N ILE A 552 -13.54 -18.98 -16.80
CA ILE A 552 -13.48 -20.35 -17.32
C ILE A 552 -14.21 -21.26 -16.33
N GLY A 553 -15.15 -22.05 -16.84
CA GLY A 553 -15.98 -22.94 -16.03
C GLY A 553 -17.29 -22.28 -15.59
N GLN A 554 -17.88 -22.77 -14.51
CA GLN A 554 -19.18 -22.32 -14.06
C GLN A 554 -19.06 -21.16 -13.06
N GLN A 555 -19.72 -20.05 -13.37
CA GLN A 555 -19.93 -18.95 -12.42
C GLN A 555 -20.81 -19.41 -11.26
N ARG A 556 -20.35 -19.19 -10.03
CA ARG A 556 -21.04 -19.65 -8.81
C ARG A 556 -21.74 -18.45 -8.16
N PRO A 557 -23.06 -18.50 -7.90
CA PRO A 557 -23.82 -17.39 -7.33
C PRO A 557 -23.56 -17.25 -5.83
N VAL A 558 -22.30 -17.01 -5.45
CA VAL A 558 -21.85 -16.97 -4.05
C VAL A 558 -22.37 -15.74 -3.32
N CYS A 559 -22.64 -14.64 -4.05
CA CYS A 559 -23.26 -13.45 -3.47
C CYS A 559 -24.70 -13.75 -2.99
N GLN A 560 -25.39 -14.72 -3.62
CA GLN A 560 -26.70 -15.19 -3.19
C GLN A 560 -26.63 -15.72 -1.75
N LEU A 561 -25.61 -16.51 -1.43
CA LEU A 561 -25.42 -17.12 -0.11
C LEU A 561 -25.24 -16.08 1.00
N ILE A 562 -24.57 -14.96 0.69
CA ILE A 562 -24.42 -13.84 1.63
C ILE A 562 -25.79 -13.26 1.95
N TRP A 563 -26.58 -12.93 0.92
CA TRP A 563 -27.90 -12.32 1.12
C TRP A 563 -28.92 -13.30 1.73
N ASP A 564 -28.86 -14.58 1.39
CA ASP A 564 -29.69 -15.62 2.02
C ASP A 564 -29.44 -15.64 3.53
N TYR A 565 -28.18 -15.57 3.95
CA TYR A 565 -27.82 -15.49 5.36
C TYR A 565 -28.37 -14.21 6.02
N ILE A 566 -28.21 -13.06 5.37
CA ILE A 566 -28.68 -11.76 5.86
C ILE A 566 -30.19 -11.77 6.08
N GLU A 567 -30.96 -12.28 5.12
CA GLU A 567 -32.41 -12.34 5.21
C GLU A 567 -32.88 -13.35 6.27
N ALA A 568 -32.24 -14.52 6.34
CA ALA A 568 -32.57 -15.53 7.34
C ALA A 568 -32.29 -15.08 8.78
N HIS A 569 -31.36 -14.14 8.97
CA HIS A 569 -30.93 -13.64 10.28
C HIS A 569 -31.30 -12.16 10.51
N ALA A 570 -32.27 -11.63 9.75
CA ALA A 570 -32.66 -10.23 9.82
C ALA A 570 -32.92 -9.77 11.26
N ALA A 571 -33.64 -10.56 12.06
CA ALA A 571 -33.94 -10.25 13.47
C ALA A 571 -32.72 -10.09 14.40
N GLN A 572 -31.53 -10.52 14.00
CA GLN A 572 -30.28 -10.44 14.77
C GLN A 572 -29.42 -9.24 14.37
N ILE A 573 -29.75 -8.56 13.28
CA ILE A 573 -29.05 -7.37 12.79
C ILE A 573 -29.26 -6.23 13.80
N VAL A 574 -28.21 -5.48 14.07
CA VAL A 574 -28.24 -4.43 15.10
C VAL A 574 -28.01 -3.07 14.47
N THR A 575 -28.94 -2.17 14.72
CA THR A 575 -28.93 -0.79 14.24
C THR A 575 -29.23 0.13 15.43
N SER A 576 -28.33 1.08 15.71
CA SER A 576 -28.57 2.11 16.73
C SER A 576 -29.68 3.08 16.32
N ASP A 577 -29.90 3.25 15.02
CA ASP A 577 -30.67 4.38 14.46
C ASP A 577 -31.82 3.96 13.53
N PHE A 578 -32.10 2.66 13.35
CA PHE A 578 -33.06 2.17 12.35
C PHE A 578 -33.91 0.99 12.84
N ASN A 579 -35.10 0.83 12.26
CA ASN A 579 -35.87 -0.41 12.35
C ASN A 579 -35.28 -1.45 11.39
N VAL A 580 -35.02 -2.64 11.92
CA VAL A 580 -34.45 -3.78 11.20
C VAL A 580 -35.53 -4.43 10.31
N PHE A 581 -35.14 -4.85 9.09
CA PHE A 581 -36.09 -5.24 8.03
C PHE A 581 -36.91 -6.50 8.32
#